data_AF-A0A6F8XUS3-F1
#
_entry.id   AF-A0A6F8XUS3-F1
#
_cell.length_a   1.000
_cell.length_b   1.000
_cell.length_c   1.000
_cell.angle_alpha   90.00
_cell.angle_beta   90.00
_cell.angle_gamma   90.00
#
_symmetry.space_group_name_H-M   'P 1'
#
loop_
_entity.id
_entity.type
_entity.pdbx_description
1 polymer ?
#
loop_
_entity_poly.entity_id
_entity_poly.type
_entity_poly.pdbx_seq_one_letter_code
_entity_poly.pdbx_strand_id
1 'polypeptide(L)'
;MFERWGTAVVRHPVRVILAWLVVVIGLGGLGYLVLGPEGAAAVSGQNETDFLPDKYESVQAARFAEKAFPSGVVEGATAVLVLSRVDGAALDPTDQAKGREVIGGLGGAGVRGVSPPSLSPTRR
;
A
#
# COMPACT_ATOMS: atom_id res chain seq x y z
N MET A 1 2.61 0.38 47.33
CA MET A 1 2.76 -0.70 46.32
C MET A 1 3.66 -0.27 45.18
N PHE A 2 3.32 0.79 44.43
CA PHE A 2 4.15 1.32 43.32
C PHE A 2 5.56 1.78 43.72
N GLU A 3 5.73 2.24 44.96
CA GLU A 3 7.03 2.65 45.52
C GLU A 3 8.08 1.52 45.56
N ARG A 4 7.64 0.28 45.84
CA ARG A 4 8.51 -0.91 45.84
C ARG A 4 8.92 -1.33 44.43
N TRP A 5 8.04 -1.13 43.46
CA TRP A 5 8.34 -1.37 42.04
C TRP A 5 9.28 -0.30 41.47
N GLY A 6 9.05 0.97 41.83
CA GLY A 6 9.91 2.08 41.43
C GLY A 6 11.34 1.95 41.97
N THR A 7 11.50 1.57 43.24
CA THR A 7 12.85 1.35 43.81
C THR A 7 13.59 0.17 43.18
N ALA A 8 12.89 -0.90 42.79
CA ALA A 8 13.50 -2.03 42.07
C ALA A 8 14.04 -1.63 40.68
N VAL A 9 13.31 -0.77 39.97
CA VAL A 9 13.72 -0.25 38.65
C VAL A 9 14.93 0.67 38.79
N VAL A 10 14.91 1.60 39.75
CA VAL A 10 15.99 2.58 39.98
C VAL A 10 17.27 1.92 40.52
N ARG A 11 17.15 0.81 41.25
CA ARG A 11 18.29 0.08 41.81
C ARG A 11 19.04 -0.75 40.78
N HIS A 12 18.41 -1.10 39.66
CA HIS A 12 19.03 -1.84 38.56
C HIS A 12 18.63 -1.29 37.17
N PRO A 13 18.94 -0.02 36.87
CA PRO A 13 18.41 0.67 35.69
C PRO A 13 18.90 0.01 34.39
N VAL A 14 20.17 -0.41 34.34
CA VAL A 14 20.75 -1.09 33.18
C VAL A 14 20.05 -2.42 32.88
N ARG A 15 19.67 -3.17 33.92
CA ARG A 15 18.97 -4.46 33.73
C ARG A 15 17.57 -4.26 33.14
N VAL A 16 16.88 -3.22 33.58
CA VAL A 16 15.55 -2.88 33.06
C VAL A 16 15.64 -2.43 31.60
N ILE A 17 16.63 -1.60 31.26
CA ILE A 17 16.88 -1.18 29.88
C ILE A 17 17.17 -2.39 28.98
N LEU A 18 18.09 -3.27 29.41
CA LEU A 18 18.42 -4.48 28.64
C LEU A 18 17.23 -5.42 28.49
N ALA A 19 16.43 -5.61 29.54
CA ALA A 19 15.22 -6.42 29.48
C ALA A 19 14.22 -5.86 28.46
N TRP A 20 13.96 -4.56 28.48
CA TRP A 20 13.09 -3.92 27.50
C TRP A 20 13.65 -3.96 26.09
N LEU A 21 14.96 -3.82 25.93
CA LEU A 21 15.61 -3.90 24.62
C LEU A 21 15.45 -5.31 24.01
N VAL A 22 15.61 -6.36 24.82
CA VAL A 22 15.33 -7.74 24.40
C VAL A 22 13.86 -7.92 24.02
N VAL A 23 12.93 -7.37 24.80
CA VAL A 23 11.48 -7.45 24.49
C VAL A 23 11.15 -6.74 23.18
N VAL A 24 11.68 -5.54 22.94
CA VAL A 24 11.44 -4.77 21.71
C VAL A 24 12.03 -5.49 20.49
N ILE A 25 13.26 -6.00 20.60
CA ILE A 25 13.88 -6.77 19.51
C ILE A 25 13.13 -8.08 19.27
N GLY A 26 12.71 -8.77 20.33
CA GLY A 26 11.95 -10.01 20.25
C GLY A 26 10.60 -9.80 19.57
N LEU A 27 9.83 -8.80 20.02
CA LEU A 27 8.52 -8.48 19.45
C LEU A 27 8.63 -7.92 18.03
N GLY A 28 9.58 -7.03 17.77
CA GLY A 28 9.80 -6.45 16.44
C GLY A 28 10.32 -7.49 15.44
N GLY A 29 11.28 -8.31 15.85
CA GLY A 29 11.81 -9.41 15.05
C GLY A 29 10.75 -10.48 14.78
N LEU A 30 10.01 -10.92 15.82
CA LEU A 30 8.91 -11.88 15.64
C LEU A 30 7.81 -11.30 14.74
N GLY A 31 7.47 -10.02 14.91
CA GLY A 31 6.54 -9.31 14.03
C GLY A 31 7.01 -9.30 12.57
N TYR A 32 8.30 -9.05 12.33
CA TYR A 32 8.89 -9.11 11.00
C TYR A 32 8.87 -10.53 10.40
N LEU A 33 9.11 -11.57 11.20
CA LEU A 33 9.03 -12.96 10.74
C LEU A 33 7.61 -13.38 10.35
N VAL A 34 6.60 -12.87 11.05
CA VAL A 34 5.18 -13.25 10.83
C VAL A 34 4.52 -12.40 9.74
N LEU A 35 4.77 -11.09 9.72
CA LEU A 35 4.10 -10.14 8.82
C LEU A 35 4.94 -9.80 7.57
N GLY A 36 6.21 -10.20 7.54
CA GLY A 36 7.12 -9.88 6.44
C GLY A 36 7.51 -8.39 6.37
N PRO A 37 8.18 -7.98 5.28
CA PRO A 37 8.68 -6.61 5.11
C PRO A 37 7.58 -5.54 5.02
N GLU A 38 6.34 -5.93 4.72
CA GLU A 38 5.20 -5.02 4.67
C GLU A 38 4.54 -4.81 6.04
N GLY A 39 4.89 -5.64 7.03
CA GLY A 39 4.65 -5.40 8.45
C GLY A 39 3.22 -4.96 8.81
N ALA A 40 3.11 -3.92 9.62
CA ALA A 40 1.84 -3.32 10.02
C ALA A 40 1.08 -2.61 8.87
N ALA A 41 1.72 -2.37 7.72
CA ALA A 41 1.07 -1.79 6.55
C ALA A 41 0.20 -2.80 5.79
N ALA A 42 0.42 -4.11 6.00
CA ALA A 42 -0.46 -5.16 5.49
C ALA A 42 -1.81 -5.21 6.25
N VAL A 43 -1.82 -4.80 7.53
CA VAL A 43 -3.02 -4.77 8.39
C VAL A 43 -3.63 -3.37 8.53
N SER A 44 -2.92 -2.32 8.10
CA SER A 44 -3.49 -0.98 7.98
C SER A 44 -4.32 -0.97 6.69
N GLY A 45 -5.61 -1.31 6.81
CA GLY A 45 -6.56 -1.46 5.70
C GLY A 45 -6.37 -0.39 4.63
N GLN A 46 -5.75 -0.80 3.52
CA GLN A 46 -5.49 0.08 2.39
C GLN A 46 -6.77 0.34 1.56
N ASN A 47 -7.86 -0.34 1.91
CA ASN A 47 -9.16 -0.26 1.25
C ASN A 47 -10.19 0.38 2.19
N GLU A 48 -10.89 1.40 1.70
CA GLU A 48 -11.95 2.12 2.44
C GLU A 48 -13.09 1.17 2.91
N THR A 49 -13.20 -0.01 2.30
CA THR A 49 -14.14 -1.09 2.66
C THR A 49 -13.78 -1.85 3.93
N ASP A 50 -12.51 -1.89 4.36
CA ASP A 50 -12.11 -2.55 5.61
C ASP A 50 -12.61 -1.80 6.87
N PHE A 51 -13.06 -0.54 6.70
CA PHE A 51 -13.68 0.24 7.76
C PHE A 51 -15.18 -0.07 7.92
N LEU A 52 -15.80 -0.79 6.98
CA LEU A 52 -17.21 -1.14 7.05
C LEU A 52 -17.38 -2.48 7.79
N PRO A 53 -18.20 -2.53 8.86
CA PRO A 53 -18.50 -3.78 9.54
C PRO A 53 -18.98 -4.89 8.59
N ASP A 54 -18.40 -6.08 8.68
CA ASP A 54 -18.66 -7.25 7.81
C ASP A 54 -20.12 -7.68 7.66
N LYS A 55 -20.99 -7.23 8.58
CA LYS A 55 -22.41 -7.52 8.57
C LYS A 55 -23.19 -6.87 7.41
N TYR A 56 -22.62 -5.90 6.70
CA TYR A 56 -23.32 -5.24 5.60
C TYR A 56 -23.33 -6.09 4.33
N GLU A 57 -24.50 -6.17 3.69
CA GLU A 57 -24.71 -6.91 2.46
C GLU A 57 -23.87 -6.37 1.29
N SER A 58 -23.55 -5.07 1.30
CA SER A 58 -22.62 -4.45 0.34
C SER A 58 -21.20 -5.00 0.45
N VAL A 59 -20.72 -5.28 1.67
CA VAL A 59 -19.40 -5.87 1.92
C VAL A 59 -19.39 -7.33 1.44
N GLN A 60 -20.47 -8.07 1.66
CA GLN A 60 -20.60 -9.45 1.17
C GLN A 60 -20.67 -9.52 -0.35
N ALA A 61 -21.43 -8.61 -0.99
CA ALA A 61 -21.50 -8.49 -2.43
C ALA A 61 -20.15 -8.14 -3.05
N ALA A 62 -19.39 -7.22 -2.44
CA ALA A 62 -18.03 -6.89 -2.86
C ALA A 62 -17.10 -8.11 -2.77
N ARG A 63 -17.09 -8.84 -1.64
CA ARG A 63 -16.30 -10.08 -1.50
C ARG A 63 -16.70 -11.16 -2.51
N PHE A 64 -17.99 -11.26 -2.85
CA PHE A 64 -18.46 -12.21 -3.86
C PHE A 64 -17.98 -11.80 -5.26
N ALA A 65 -18.02 -10.50 -5.58
CA ALA A 65 -17.50 -9.97 -6.83
C ALA A 65 -15.98 -10.21 -6.97
N GLU A 66 -15.20 -9.99 -5.91
CA GLU A 66 -13.76 -10.29 -5.89
C GLU A 66 -13.47 -11.78 -6.15
N LYS A 67 -14.24 -12.68 -5.51
CA LYS A 67 -14.09 -14.14 -5.71
C LYS A 67 -14.52 -14.61 -7.10
N ALA A 68 -15.58 -14.03 -7.65
CA ALA A 68 -16.12 -14.41 -8.95
C ALA A 68 -15.34 -13.80 -10.13
N PHE A 69 -14.73 -12.63 -9.91
CA PHE A 69 -13.99 -11.88 -10.93
C PHE A 69 -12.60 -11.44 -10.43
N PRO A 70 -11.69 -12.39 -10.15
CA PRO A 70 -10.37 -12.10 -9.58
C PRO A 70 -9.48 -11.27 -10.53
N SER A 71 -9.76 -11.25 -11.84
CA SER A 71 -9.00 -10.49 -12.84
C SER A 71 -9.37 -9.00 -12.94
N GLY A 72 -10.44 -8.55 -12.25
CA GLY A 72 -10.90 -7.16 -12.27
C GLY A 72 -10.51 -6.36 -11.02
N VAL A 73 -10.03 -7.04 -9.98
CA VAL A 73 -9.54 -6.40 -8.76
C VAL A 73 -8.11 -5.98 -9.04
N VAL A 74 -7.91 -4.71 -9.38
CA VAL A 74 -6.58 -4.11 -9.27
C VAL A 74 -6.28 -4.07 -7.79
N GLU A 75 -5.57 -5.08 -7.28
CA GLU A 75 -5.13 -5.12 -5.89
C GLU A 75 -4.23 -3.91 -5.64
N GLY A 76 -4.74 -2.93 -4.89
CA GLY A 76 -3.98 -1.77 -4.42
C GLY A 76 -4.44 -0.42 -4.98
N ALA A 77 -3.72 0.62 -4.54
CA ALA A 77 -3.97 2.00 -4.94
C ALA A 77 -3.90 2.17 -6.46
N THR A 78 -5.05 2.45 -7.08
CA THR A 78 -5.09 2.77 -8.51
C THR A 78 -4.59 4.20 -8.72
N ALA A 79 -3.38 4.34 -9.27
CA ALA A 79 -2.86 5.64 -9.70
C ALA A 79 -3.26 5.91 -11.16
N VAL A 80 -3.96 7.03 -11.40
CA VAL A 80 -4.32 7.48 -12.75
C VAL A 80 -3.33 8.56 -13.20
N LEU A 81 -2.56 8.29 -14.26
CA LEU A 81 -1.68 9.28 -14.89
C LEU A 81 -2.39 9.94 -16.08
N VAL A 82 -2.44 11.27 -16.10
CA VAL A 82 -3.00 12.06 -17.19
C VAL A 82 -1.89 12.88 -17.85
N LEU A 83 -1.66 12.63 -19.14
CA LEU A 83 -0.72 13.40 -19.95
C LEU A 83 -1.49 14.44 -20.77
N SER A 84 -1.07 15.69 -20.69
CA SER A 84 -1.65 16.80 -21.45
C SER A 84 -0.56 17.64 -22.09
N ARG A 85 -0.89 18.30 -23.19
CA ARG A 85 0.01 19.23 -23.87
C ARG A 85 -0.09 20.60 -23.19
N VAL A 86 1.05 21.26 -22.98
CA VAL A 86 1.14 22.51 -22.22
C VAL A 86 0.37 23.66 -22.89
N ASP A 87 0.25 23.62 -24.22
CA ASP A 87 -0.48 24.57 -25.03
C ASP A 87 -1.99 24.25 -25.15
N GLY A 88 -2.46 23.18 -24.49
CA GLY A 88 -3.86 22.75 -24.50
C GLY A 88 -4.37 22.20 -25.83
N ALA A 89 -3.53 22.10 -26.84
CA ALA A 89 -3.93 21.62 -28.15
C ALA A 89 -3.83 20.10 -28.26
N ALA A 90 -4.41 19.57 -29.34
CA ALA A 90 -4.58 18.14 -29.54
C ALA A 90 -3.26 17.37 -29.51
N LEU A 91 -3.25 16.20 -28.84
CA LEU A 91 -2.12 15.30 -28.86
C LEU A 91 -1.89 14.76 -30.27
N ASP A 92 -0.67 14.94 -30.77
CA ASP A 92 -0.25 14.44 -32.07
C ASP A 92 0.40 13.03 -31.95
N PRO A 93 0.73 12.36 -33.07
CA PRO A 93 1.36 11.04 -33.03
C PRO A 93 2.72 11.01 -32.31
N THR A 94 3.46 12.12 -32.31
CA THR A 94 4.74 12.26 -31.60
C THR A 94 4.51 12.35 -30.09
N ASP A 95 3.49 13.08 -29.65
CA ASP A 95 3.08 13.15 -28.25
C ASP A 95 2.63 11.78 -27.73
N GLN A 96 1.87 11.03 -28.54
CA GLN A 96 1.46 9.66 -28.19
C GLN A 96 2.67 8.71 -28.07
N ALA A 97 3.68 8.86 -28.92
CA ALA A 97 4.91 8.08 -28.83
C ALA A 97 5.67 8.36 -27.53
N LYS A 98 5.80 9.64 -27.13
CA LYS A 98 6.39 10.02 -25.84
C LYS A 98 5.60 9.46 -24.65
N GLY A 99 4.27 9.49 -24.70
CA GLY A 99 3.44 8.91 -23.66
C GLY A 99 3.69 7.41 -23.48
N ARG A 100 3.87 6.66 -24.59
CA ARG A 100 4.24 5.24 -24.55
C ARG A 100 5.62 5.01 -23.97
N GLU A 101 6.59 5.87 -24.28
CA GLU A 101 7.94 5.82 -23.71
C GLU A 101 7.92 6.00 -22.19
N VAL A 102 7.19 7.01 -21.69
CA VAL A 102 7.02 7.24 -20.25
C VAL A 102 6.42 6.01 -19.56
N ILE A 103 5.37 5.42 -20.14
CA ILE A 103 4.72 4.23 -19.59
C ILE A 103 5.66 3.01 -19.63
N GLY A 104 6.43 2.84 -20.71
CA GLY A 104 7.47 1.81 -20.79
C GLY A 104 8.55 1.98 -19.71
N GLY A 105 8.93 3.23 -19.43
CA GLY A 105 9.86 3.58 -18.35
C GLY A 105 9.34 3.19 -16.96
N LEU A 106 8.04 3.33 -16.70
CA LEU A 106 7.42 2.90 -15.43
C LEU A 106 7.52 1.39 -15.23
N GLY A 107 7.32 0.61 -16.30
CA GLY A 107 7.56 -0.84 -16.27
C GLY A 107 9.01 -1.18 -15.96
N GLY A 108 9.96 -0.47 -16.58
CA GLY A 108 11.40 -0.63 -16.32
C GLY A 108 11.83 -0.23 -14.89
N ALA A 109 11.12 0.72 -14.26
CA ALA A 109 11.35 1.15 -12.89
C ALA A 109 10.74 0.23 -11.82
N GLY A 110 10.07 -0.86 -12.21
CA GLY A 110 9.51 -1.84 -11.29
C GLY A 110 8.08 -1.54 -10.81
N VAL A 111 7.38 -0.59 -11.45
CA VAL A 111 5.95 -0.37 -11.19
C VAL A 111 5.16 -1.55 -11.76
N ARG A 112 4.50 -2.31 -10.89
CA ARG A 112 3.68 -3.47 -11.28
C ARG A 112 2.26 -3.03 -11.64
N GLY A 113 1.59 -3.78 -12.51
CA GLY A 113 0.17 -3.54 -12.84
C GLY A 113 -0.09 -2.35 -13.79
N VAL A 114 0.93 -1.88 -14.51
CA VAL A 114 0.77 -0.80 -15.49
C VAL A 114 -0.13 -1.26 -16.64
N SER A 115 -1.33 -0.72 -16.73
CA SER A 115 -2.24 -0.97 -17.84
C SER A 115 -1.80 -0.22 -19.10
N PRO A 116 -2.08 -0.76 -20.31
CA PRO A 116 -1.80 -0.05 -21.56
C PRO A 116 -2.47 1.34 -21.56
N PRO A 117 -1.83 2.37 -22.14
CA PRO A 117 -2.43 3.68 -22.25
C PRO A 117 -3.74 3.61 -23.03
N SER A 118 -4.83 4.14 -22.44
CA SER A 118 -6.02 4.51 -23.19
C SER A 118 -5.71 5.78 -23.98
N LEU A 119 -5.32 5.61 -25.25
CA LEU A 119 -5.13 6.71 -26.17
C LEU A 119 -6.51 7.13 -26.68
N SER A 120 -7.06 8.22 -26.13
CA SER A 120 -8.27 8.81 -26.71
C SER A 120 -7.95 9.32 -28.12
N PRO A 121 -8.62 8.80 -29.17
CA PRO A 121 -8.43 9.31 -30.52
C PRO A 121 -8.91 10.76 -30.54
N THR A 122 -8.07 11.63 -31.07
CA THR A 122 -8.36 13.03 -31.33
C THR A 122 -9.72 13.14 -32.02
N ARG A 123 -10.63 13.96 -31.46
CA ARG A 123 -11.92 14.28 -32.09
C ARG A 123 -11.63 14.79 -33.51
N ARG A 124 -12.23 14.14 -34.51
CA ARG A 124 -12.10 14.47 -35.94
C ARG A 124 -12.34 15.94 -36.22
#